data_AF-A0A2Z6EWW1-F1
#
_entry.id   AF-A0A2Z6EWW1-F1
#
_cell.length_a   1.000
_cell.length_b   1.000
_cell.length_c   1.000
_cell.angle_alpha   90.00
_cell.angle_beta   90.00
_cell.angle_gamma   90.00
#
_symmetry.space_group_name_H-M   'P 1'
#
loop_
_entity.id
_entity.type
_entity.pdbx_description
1 polymer ?
#
loop_
_entity_poly.entity_id
_entity_poly.type
_entity_poly.pdbx_seq_one_letter_code
_entity_poly.pdbx_strand_id
1 'polypeptide(L)'
;MGAVAFDTLQFVETLKDAGVPEAQAKAFSIAVRNSHETAELATKADLREYESAIRNDLDKLETGLRHEVIGVRHEINDLRKDMDTKFVTLEQRMDNKLANMKFEIVKWMIGLAFAQTGLVFGLMKIFPLMAS
;
A
#
# COMPACT_ATOMS: atom_id res chain seq x y z
N MET A 1 -25.61 6.22 37.85
CA MET A 1 -26.69 6.24 36.85
C MET A 1 -27.77 7.18 37.37
N GLY A 2 -27.72 8.46 37.00
CA GLY A 2 -28.83 9.37 37.29
C GLY A 2 -29.75 9.37 36.09
N ALA A 3 -30.63 8.37 35.98
CA ALA A 3 -31.82 8.57 35.17
C ALA A 3 -32.55 9.73 35.83
N VAL A 4 -32.87 10.79 35.08
CA VAL A 4 -33.79 11.81 35.58
C VAL A 4 -35.11 11.08 35.70
N ALA A 5 -35.43 10.62 36.90
CA ALA A 5 -36.64 9.88 37.16
C ALA A 5 -37.81 10.80 36.81
N PHE A 6 -38.75 10.31 36.00
CA PHE A 6 -39.96 11.05 35.70
C PHE A 6 -40.80 11.15 36.98
N ASP A 7 -40.78 12.31 37.62
CA ASP A 7 -41.54 12.57 38.85
C ASP A 7 -43.03 12.70 38.49
N THR A 8 -43.72 11.57 38.61
CA THR A 8 -45.15 11.43 38.32
C THR A 8 -45.98 12.34 39.23
N LEU A 9 -45.55 12.57 40.48
CA LEU A 9 -46.30 13.38 41.43
C LEU A 9 -46.19 14.87 41.08
N GLN A 10 -44.97 15.36 40.90
CA GLN A 10 -44.72 16.75 40.50
C GLN A 10 -45.41 17.08 39.17
N PHE A 11 -45.42 16.14 38.21
CA PHE A 11 -46.10 16.30 36.94
C PHE A 11 -47.63 16.44 37.10
N VAL A 12 -48.26 15.60 37.94
CA VAL A 12 -49.69 15.68 38.22
C VAL A 12 -50.05 16.98 38.95
N GLU A 13 -49.25 17.41 39.93
CA GLU A 13 -49.46 18.67 40.66
C GLU A 13 -49.36 19.88 39.72
N THR A 14 -48.34 19.91 38.86
CA THR A 14 -48.17 20.99 37.87
C THR A 14 -49.37 21.12 36.94
N LEU A 15 -49.96 20.00 36.51
CA LEU A 15 -51.15 20.00 35.66
C LEU A 15 -52.41 20.45 36.43
N LYS A 16 -52.54 20.07 37.70
CA LYS A 16 -53.65 20.52 38.56
C LYS A 16 -53.60 22.03 38.80
N ASP A 17 -52.42 22.58 39.06
CA ASP A 17 -52.21 24.02 39.24
C ASP A 17 -52.50 24.82 37.95
N ALA A 18 -52.30 24.20 36.79
CA ALA A 18 -52.69 24.74 35.49
C ALA A 18 -54.19 24.58 35.17
N GLY A 19 -54.99 24.02 36.09
CA GLY A 19 -56.44 23.87 35.94
C GLY A 19 -56.89 22.57 35.27
N VAL A 20 -56.00 21.60 35.06
CA VAL A 20 -56.37 20.27 34.54
C VAL A 20 -57.02 19.45 35.66
N PRO A 21 -58.21 18.86 35.45
CA PRO A 21 -58.84 17.97 36.43
C PRO A 21 -57.93 16.81 36.83
N GLU A 22 -57.93 16.45 38.12
CA GLU A 22 -57.02 15.44 38.67
C GLU A 22 -57.05 14.09 37.92
N ALA A 23 -58.22 13.64 37.48
CA ALA A 23 -58.36 12.40 36.72
C ALA A 23 -57.62 12.47 35.37
N GLN A 24 -57.69 13.61 34.68
CA GLN A 24 -57.00 13.84 33.40
C GLN A 24 -55.50 14.04 33.61
N ALA A 25 -55.09 14.78 34.65
CA ALA A 25 -53.69 14.94 35.01
C ALA A 25 -53.00 13.59 35.29
N LYS A 26 -53.65 12.69 36.05
CA LYS A 26 -53.17 11.33 36.27
C LYS A 26 -53.09 10.53 34.98
N ALA A 27 -54.08 10.63 34.09
CA ALA A 27 -54.07 9.93 32.80
C ALA A 27 -52.91 10.39 31.90
N PHE A 28 -52.65 11.70 31.81
CA PHE A 28 -51.51 12.23 31.05
C PHE A 28 -50.17 11.79 31.65
N SER A 29 -50.05 11.81 32.98
CA SER A 29 -48.83 11.36 33.65
C SER A 29 -48.51 9.89 33.35
N ILE A 30 -49.52 9.02 33.30
CA ILE A 30 -49.36 7.60 32.97
C ILE A 30 -48.95 7.45 31.51
N ALA A 31 -49.62 8.15 30.59
CA ALA A 31 -49.31 8.09 29.16
C ALA A 31 -47.86 8.53 28.87
N VAL A 32 -47.42 9.63 29.49
CA VAL A 32 -46.05 10.16 29.33
C VAL A 32 -45.02 9.21 29.97
N ARG A 33 -45.28 8.68 31.17
CA ARG A 33 -44.38 7.70 31.81
C ARG A 33 -44.22 6.45 30.96
N ASN A 34 -45.32 5.89 30.47
CA ASN A 34 -45.29 4.70 29.62
C ASN A 34 -44.55 4.95 28.30
N SER A 35 -44.68 6.15 27.71
CA SER A 35 -43.91 6.51 26.51
C SER A 35 -42.41 6.60 26.77
N HIS A 36 -41.98 7.04 27.96
CA HIS A 36 -40.58 7.07 28.36
C HIS A 36 -40.02 5.69 28.70
N GLU A 37 -40.82 4.79 29.27
CA GLU A 37 -40.44 3.39 29.51
C GLU A 37 -40.31 2.58 28.21
N THR A 38 -41.03 2.98 27.16
CA THR A 38 -40.99 2.31 25.83
C THR A 38 -39.93 2.90 24.89
N ALA A 39 -39.34 4.04 25.23
CA ALA A 39 -38.31 4.68 24.42
C ALA A 39 -36.95 3.99 24.66
N GLU A 40 -36.48 3.20 23.69
CA GLU A 40 -35.12 2.67 23.68
C GLU A 40 -34.13 3.82 23.39
N LEU A 41 -33.69 4.50 24.44
CA LEU A 41 -32.67 5.55 24.35
C LEU A 41 -31.29 4.94 24.56
N ALA A 42 -30.35 5.26 23.65
CA ALA A 42 -28.94 4.95 23.86
C ALA A 42 -28.47 5.58 25.17
N THR A 43 -27.98 4.74 26.08
CA THR A 43 -27.48 5.15 27.39
C THR A 43 -26.08 5.73 27.27
N LYS A 44 -25.63 6.42 28.32
CA LYS A 44 -24.22 6.85 28.42
C LYS A 44 -23.24 5.67 28.41
N ALA A 45 -23.69 4.47 28.79
CA ALA A 45 -22.85 3.27 28.73
C ALA A 45 -22.65 2.84 27.27
N ASP A 46 -23.72 2.79 26.49
CA ASP A 46 -23.68 2.45 25.06
C ASP A 46 -22.78 3.42 24.28
N LEU A 47 -22.91 4.73 24.55
CA LEU A 47 -22.05 5.74 23.93
C LEU A 47 -20.56 5.54 24.29
N ARG A 48 -20.24 5.15 25.52
CA ARG A 48 -18.86 4.85 25.92
C ARG A 48 -18.33 3.58 25.27
N GLU A 49 -19.19 2.59 25.06
CA GLU A 49 -18.83 1.37 24.35
C GLU A 49 -18.50 1.68 22.88
N TYR A 50 -19.34 2.47 22.20
CA TYR A 50 -19.06 2.93 20.85
C TYR A 50 -17.79 3.80 20.77
N GLU A 51 -17.56 4.71 21.72
CA GLU A 51 -16.33 5.50 21.76
C GLU A 51 -15.10 4.59 21.88
N SER A 52 -15.16 3.58 22.76
CA SER A 52 -14.09 2.59 22.95
C SER A 52 -13.85 1.78 21.68
N ALA A 53 -14.92 1.29 21.03
CA ALA A 53 -14.83 0.53 19.79
C ALA A 53 -14.19 1.36 18.66
N ILE A 54 -14.62 2.61 18.49
CA ILE A 54 -14.07 3.52 17.47
C ILE A 54 -12.59 3.82 17.73
N ARG A 55 -12.20 4.07 19.00
CA ARG A 55 -10.78 4.27 19.36
C ARG A 55 -9.95 3.04 19.01
N ASN A 56 -10.42 1.84 19.36
CA ASN A 56 -9.72 0.61 19.05
C ASN A 56 -9.57 0.38 17.54
N ASP A 57 -10.60 0.67 16.76
CA ASP A 57 -10.54 0.52 15.30
C ASP A 57 -9.63 1.57 14.66
N LEU A 58 -9.59 2.79 15.20
CA LEU A 58 -8.65 3.82 14.78
C LEU A 58 -7.20 3.40 15.07
N ASP A 59 -6.93 2.84 16.25
CA ASP A 59 -5.60 2.33 16.61
C ASP A 59 -5.17 1.16 15.69
N LYS A 60 -6.09 0.25 15.36
CA LYS A 60 -5.84 -0.82 14.38
C LYS A 60 -5.56 -0.27 12.98
N LEU A 61 -6.29 0.76 12.56
CA LEU A 61 -6.07 1.39 11.26
C LEU A 61 -4.72 2.12 11.22
N GLU A 62 -4.37 2.87 12.27
CA GLU A 62 -3.07 3.54 12.37
C GLU A 62 -1.93 2.53 12.33
N THR A 63 -2.02 1.46 13.11
CA THR A 63 -1.00 0.42 13.14
C THR A 63 -0.91 -0.30 11.79
N GLY A 64 -2.04 -0.63 11.15
CA GLY A 64 -2.06 -1.21 9.81
C GLY A 64 -1.38 -0.33 8.77
N LEU A 65 -1.73 0.96 8.71
CA LEU A 65 -1.11 1.93 7.81
C LEU A 65 0.39 2.08 8.06
N ARG A 66 0.84 2.10 9.32
CA ARG A 66 2.28 2.12 9.64
C ARG A 66 3.00 0.89 9.12
N HIS A 67 2.41 -0.29 9.23
CA HIS A 67 2.98 -1.52 8.67
C HIS A 67 3.05 -1.49 7.14
N GLU A 68 1.99 -1.05 6.47
CA GLU A 68 1.97 -0.93 5.00
C GLU A 68 3.03 0.07 4.50
N VAL A 69 3.18 1.23 5.15
CA VAL A 69 4.21 2.22 4.80
C VAL A 69 5.63 1.65 4.96
N ILE A 70 5.87 0.86 6.01
CA ILE A 70 7.15 0.17 6.23
C ILE A 70 7.36 -0.90 5.14
N GLY A 71 6.33 -1.68 4.81
CA GLY A 71 6.36 -2.69 3.75
C GLY A 71 6.74 -2.08 2.40
N VAL A 72 6.03 -1.03 1.97
CA VAL A 72 6.31 -0.32 0.72
C VAL A 72 7.74 0.26 0.70
N ARG A 73 8.21 0.81 1.83
CA ARG A 73 9.60 1.29 1.92
C ARG A 73 10.61 0.15 1.75
N HIS A 74 10.32 -1.04 2.26
CA HIS A 74 11.17 -2.21 2.08
C HIS A 74 11.20 -2.66 0.62
N GLU A 75 10.03 -2.81 -0.01
CA GLU A 75 9.90 -3.16 -1.42
C GLU A 75 10.63 -2.18 -2.35
N ILE A 76 10.51 -0.87 -2.10
CA ILE A 76 11.25 0.16 -2.86
C ILE A 76 12.77 -0.02 -2.71
N ASN A 77 13.25 -0.32 -1.50
CA ASN A 77 14.68 -0.51 -1.26
C ASN A 77 15.20 -1.79 -1.95
N ASP A 78 14.42 -2.85 -1.95
CA ASP A 78 14.79 -4.10 -2.62
C ASP A 78 14.78 -3.95 -4.14
N LEU A 79 13.78 -3.25 -4.70
CA LEU A 79 13.74 -2.90 -6.12
C LEU A 79 14.95 -2.05 -6.53
N ARG A 80 15.36 -1.09 -5.71
CA ARG A 80 16.56 -0.29 -5.97
C ARG A 80 17.82 -1.16 -6.02
N LYS A 81 17.99 -2.08 -5.05
CA LYS A 81 19.13 -3.00 -5.03
C LYS A 81 19.13 -3.96 -6.24
N ASP A 82 17.98 -4.48 -6.62
CA ASP A 82 17.84 -5.32 -7.82
C ASP A 82 18.22 -4.55 -9.08
N MET A 83 17.76 -3.30 -9.20
CA MET A 83 18.14 -2.42 -10.31
C MET A 83 19.66 -2.16 -10.36
N ASP A 84 20.28 -1.83 -9.23
CA ASP A 84 21.74 -1.62 -9.16
C ASP A 84 22.50 -2.88 -9.59
N THR A 85 22.06 -4.04 -9.09
CA THR A 85 22.65 -5.34 -9.44
C THR A 85 22.51 -5.64 -10.93
N LYS A 86 21.32 -5.40 -11.50
CA LYS A 86 21.06 -5.58 -12.94
C LYS A 86 21.90 -4.64 -13.80
N PHE A 87 22.08 -3.40 -13.36
CA PHE A 87 22.90 -2.43 -14.08
C PHE A 87 24.37 -2.87 -14.13
N VAL A 88 24.97 -3.22 -12.98
CA VAL A 88 26.34 -3.75 -12.92
C VAL A 88 26.48 -5.03 -13.76
N THR A 89 25.50 -5.93 -13.68
CA THR A 89 25.51 -7.17 -14.48
C THR A 89 25.44 -6.89 -15.98
N LEU A 90 24.67 -5.88 -16.39
CA LEU A 90 24.54 -5.47 -17.78
C LEU A 90 25.84 -4.84 -18.31
N GLU A 91 26.47 -3.97 -17.52
CA GLU A 91 27.79 -3.39 -17.84
C GLU A 91 28.84 -4.49 -18.05
N GLN A 92 28.95 -5.43 -17.11
CA GLN A 92 29.86 -6.57 -17.24
C GLN A 92 29.57 -7.41 -18.49
N ARG A 93 28.29 -7.62 -18.82
CA ARG A 93 27.91 -8.37 -20.02
C ARG A 93 28.31 -7.63 -21.30
N MET A 94 28.21 -6.30 -21.32
CA MET A 94 28.64 -5.49 -22.45
C MET A 94 30.16 -5.52 -22.61
N ASP A 95 30.91 -5.37 -21.52
CA ASP A 95 32.38 -5.46 -21.54
C ASP A 95 32.86 -6.82 -22.03
N ASN A 96 32.25 -7.90 -21.54
CA ASN A 96 32.56 -9.26 -21.98
C ASN A 96 32.25 -9.46 -23.47
N LYS A 97 31.11 -8.95 -23.97
CA LYS A 97 30.79 -8.99 -25.40
C LYS A 97 31.78 -8.18 -26.22
N LEU A 98 32.18 -7.00 -25.76
CA LEU A 98 33.16 -6.15 -26.44
C LEU A 98 34.52 -6.83 -26.51
N ALA A 99 34.98 -7.43 -25.40
CA ALA A 99 36.22 -8.20 -25.37
C ALA A 99 36.19 -9.38 -26.33
N ASN A 100 35.08 -10.14 -26.35
CA ASN A 100 34.92 -11.26 -27.27
C ASN A 100 34.91 -10.82 -28.74
N MET A 101 34.22 -9.72 -29.07
CA MET A 101 34.25 -9.15 -30.42
C MET A 101 35.66 -8.70 -30.83
N LYS A 102 36.39 -8.03 -29.93
CA LYS A 102 37.78 -7.63 -30.19
C LYS A 102 38.66 -8.85 -30.45
N PHE A 103 38.52 -9.91 -29.65
CA PHE A 103 39.29 -11.15 -29.83
C PHE A 103 38.98 -11.84 -31.17
N GLU A 104 37.70 -11.98 -31.51
CA GLU A 104 37.28 -12.54 -32.80
C GLU A 104 37.83 -11.74 -33.99
N ILE A 105 37.77 -10.40 -33.93
CA ILE A 105 38.34 -9.55 -34.99
C ILE A 105 39.85 -9.79 -35.13
N VAL A 106 40.59 -9.83 -34.03
CA VAL A 106 42.04 -10.11 -34.06
C VAL A 106 42.32 -11.48 -34.68
N LYS A 107 41.56 -12.51 -34.29
CA LYS A 107 41.69 -13.86 -34.85
C LYS A 107 41.47 -13.88 -36.37
N TRP A 108 40.43 -13.21 -36.86
CA TRP A 108 40.15 -13.11 -38.30
C TRP A 108 41.22 -12.29 -39.04
N MET A 109 41.72 -11.20 -38.45
CA MET A 109 42.81 -10.40 -39.04
C MET A 109 44.09 -11.21 -39.22
N ILE A 110 44.45 -12.03 -38.22
CA ILE A 110 45.62 -12.92 -38.31
C ILE A 110 45.43 -13.93 -39.44
N GLY A 111 44.27 -14.56 -39.54
CA GLY A 111 43.96 -15.51 -40.62
C GLY A 111 44.08 -14.88 -42.01
N LEU A 112 43.54 -13.66 -42.18
CA LEU A 112 43.63 -12.92 -43.44
C LEU A 112 45.08 -12.51 -43.78
N ALA A 113 45.86 -12.06 -42.80
CA ALA A 113 47.27 -11.68 -43.00
C ALA A 113 48.13 -12.86 -43.49
N PHE A 114 47.92 -14.06 -42.93
CA PHE A 114 48.59 -15.28 -43.39
C PHE A 114 48.16 -15.66 -44.82
N ALA A 115 46.87 -15.56 -45.14
CA ALA A 115 46.37 -15.84 -46.49
C ALA A 115 46.98 -14.88 -47.53
N GLN A 116 47.00 -13.57 -47.25
CA GLN A 116 47.62 -12.56 -48.11
C GLN A 116 49.12 -12.81 -48.32
N THR A 117 49.84 -13.17 -47.26
CA THR A 117 51.27 -13.50 -47.34
C THR A 117 51.50 -14.69 -48.27
N GLY A 118 50.71 -15.77 -48.11
CA GLY A 118 50.77 -16.94 -49.00
C GLY A 118 50.50 -16.60 -50.46
N LEU A 119 49.51 -15.73 -50.74
CA LEU A 119 49.21 -15.26 -52.10
C LEU A 119 50.38 -14.50 -52.72
N VAL A 120 51.01 -13.58 -51.99
CA VAL A 120 52.17 -12.82 -52.47
C VAL A 120 53.34 -13.74 -52.80
N PHE A 121 53.63 -14.73 -51.94
CA PHE A 121 54.66 -15.74 -52.22
C PHE A 121 54.33 -16.59 -53.45
N GLY A 122 53.08 -17.00 -53.61
CA GLY A 122 52.63 -17.74 -54.79
C GLY A 122 52.83 -16.94 -56.09
N LEU A 123 52.43 -15.66 -56.08
CA LEU A 123 52.61 -14.76 -57.23
C LEU A 123 54.08 -14.54 -57.58
N MET A 124 54.96 -14.34 -56.58
CA MET A 124 56.40 -14.20 -56.81
C MET A 124 57.01 -15.41 -57.54
N LYS A 125 56.51 -16.62 -57.30
CA LYS A 125 57.02 -17.84 -57.94
C LYS A 125 56.54 -18.01 -59.38
N ILE A 126 55.32 -17.57 -59.70
CA ILE A 126 54.70 -17.76 -61.02
C ILE A 126 55.08 -16.61 -61.98
N PHE A 127 55.33 -15.41 -61.47
CA PHE A 127 55.71 -14.24 -62.27
C PHE A 127 56.90 -14.48 -63.25
N PRO A 128 58.04 -15.08 -62.85
CA PRO A 128 59.14 -15.35 -63.77
C PRO A 128 58.84 -16.44 -64.83
N LEU A 129 57.84 -17.31 -64.59
CA LEU A 129 57.44 -18.35 -65.56
C LEU A 129 56.53 -17.81 -66.68
N MET A 130 55.85 -16.68 -66.46
CA MET A 130 55.01 -16.03 -67.48
C MET A 130 55.75 -14.97 -68.30
N ALA A 131 56.96 -14.57 -67.88
CA ALA A 131 57.78 -13.56 -68.55
C ALA A 131 58.88 -14.17 -69.45
N SER A 132 58.91 -15.50 -69.60
CA SER A 132 59.75 -16.26 -70.53
C SER A 132 58.93 -16.78 -71.72
#